data_AF-A0A2D6FN33-F1
#
_entry.id   AF-A0A2D6FN33-F1
#
_cell.length_a   1.000
_cell.length_b   1.000
_cell.length_c   1.000
_cell.angle_alpha   90.00
_cell.angle_beta   90.00
_cell.angle_gamma   90.00
#
_symmetry.space_group_name_H-M   'P 1'
#
loop_
_entity.id
_entity.type
_entity.pdbx_description
1 polymer ?
#
loop_
_entity_poly.entity_id
_entity_poly.type
_entity_poly.pdbx_seq_one_letter_code
_entity_poly.pdbx_strand_id
1 'polypeptide(L)'
;MTKKVLSLEKYHELDLAAHKSKELVKEENRRLNKALKKEYPKWFRTMDILLACVILMNFGAVFMTNFVVERDADIIRQTKDPEYKVILKEVNPIQAEMHGYEQAPNGSSMMLALGIAASMWLLILFGYVWKREHVITKQGLIIMMTLLIFYFSFLGWDFFSDLGFFIGKVAYSGF
;
A
#
# COMPACT_ATOMS: atom_id res chain seq x y z
N MET A 1 20.94 24.43 44.21
CA MET A 1 19.78 23.97 43.40
C MET A 1 19.54 22.51 43.75
N THR A 2 18.68 22.22 44.73
CA THR A 2 18.55 20.88 45.32
C THR A 2 17.49 20.08 44.57
N LYS A 3 17.87 19.02 43.85
CA LYS A 3 16.91 18.08 43.25
C LYS A 3 16.18 17.36 44.38
N LYS A 4 14.89 17.65 44.57
CA LYS A 4 14.00 16.86 45.43
C LYS A 4 13.86 15.46 44.82
N VAL A 5 14.48 14.46 45.45
CA VAL A 5 14.29 13.05 45.11
C VAL A 5 12.93 12.63 45.69
N LEU A 6 12.02 12.21 44.83
CA LEU A 6 10.70 11.70 45.22
C LEU A 6 10.85 10.33 45.90
N SER A 7 10.03 10.06 46.92
CA SER A 7 9.98 8.74 47.56
C SER A 7 9.41 7.69 46.58
N LEU A 8 9.85 6.44 46.74
CA LEU A 8 9.41 5.30 45.92
C LEU A 8 7.88 5.12 45.91
N GLU A 9 7.23 5.29 47.06
CA GLU A 9 5.77 5.25 47.17
C GLU A 9 5.10 6.33 46.33
N LYS A 10 5.63 7.56 46.38
CA LYS A 10 5.07 8.69 45.62
C LYS A 10 5.31 8.56 44.12
N TYR A 11 6.40 7.91 43.70
CA TYR A 11 6.59 7.51 42.31
C TYR A 11 5.54 6.48 41.86
N HIS A 12 5.27 5.47 42.70
CA HIS A 12 4.30 4.43 42.37
C HIS A 12 2.88 4.97 42.26
N GLU A 13 2.47 5.88 43.16
CA GLU A 13 1.16 6.55 43.09
C GLU A 13 0.98 7.38 41.81
N LEU A 14 2.03 8.11 41.39
CA LEU A 14 2.02 8.90 40.15
C LEU A 14 1.91 8.02 38.91
N ASP A 15 2.61 6.88 38.90
CA ASP A 15 2.56 5.92 37.80
C ASP A 15 1.17 5.26 37.71
N LEU A 16 0.58 4.88 38.85
CA LEU A 16 -0.78 4.34 38.92
C LEU A 16 -1.83 5.35 38.44
N ALA A 17 -1.68 6.61 38.81
CA ALA A 17 -2.54 7.70 38.35
C ALA A 17 -2.40 7.95 36.84
N ALA A 18 -1.17 7.90 36.32
CA ALA A 18 -0.91 8.01 34.88
C ALA A 18 -1.52 6.83 34.10
N HIS A 19 -1.43 5.61 34.65
CA HIS A 19 -2.05 4.42 34.07
C HIS A 19 -3.58 4.54 34.01
N LYS A 20 -4.22 4.88 35.13
CA LYS A 20 -5.68 5.11 35.17
C LYS A 20 -6.12 6.22 34.22
N SER A 21 -5.37 7.30 34.14
CA SER A 21 -5.66 8.41 33.21
C SER A 21 -5.58 7.95 31.75
N LYS A 22 -4.57 7.17 31.37
CA LYS A 22 -4.45 6.60 30.01
C LYS A 22 -5.61 5.67 29.66
N GLU A 23 -6.07 4.85 30.60
CA GLU A 23 -7.21 3.97 30.39
C GLU A 23 -8.52 4.74 30.16
N LEU A 24 -8.78 5.77 30.96
CA LEU A 24 -9.95 6.64 30.80
C LEU A 24 -9.95 7.35 29.44
N VAL A 25 -8.80 7.86 28.99
CA VAL A 25 -8.67 8.48 27.66
C VAL A 25 -8.92 7.46 26.54
N LYS A 26 -8.41 6.23 26.68
CA LYS A 26 -8.63 5.16 25.70
C LYS A 26 -10.10 4.77 25.60
N GLU A 27 -10.79 4.70 26.74
CA GLU A 27 -12.23 4.39 26.79
C GLU A 27 -13.07 5.50 26.18
N GLU A 28 -12.75 6.76 26.49
CA GLU A 28 -13.41 7.92 25.91
C GLU A 28 -13.20 8.00 24.39
N ASN A 29 -11.97 7.76 23.91
CA ASN A 29 -11.68 7.70 22.47
C ASN A 29 -12.47 6.60 21.77
N ARG A 30 -12.62 5.42 22.40
CA ARG A 30 -13.46 4.34 21.87
C ARG A 30 -14.92 4.75 21.82
N ARG A 31 -15.42 5.46 22.82
CA ARG A 31 -16.80 5.98 22.86
C ARG A 31 -17.03 6.97 21.74
N LEU A 32 -16.13 7.93 21.56
CA LEU A 32 -16.18 8.94 20.49
C LEU A 32 -16.10 8.31 19.10
N ASN A 33 -15.20 7.35 18.87
CA ASN A 33 -15.10 6.63 17.60
C ASN A 33 -16.40 5.87 17.29
N LYS A 34 -16.99 5.18 18.28
CA LYS A 34 -18.28 4.49 18.11
C LYS A 34 -19.42 5.47 17.81
N ALA A 35 -19.46 6.61 18.47
CA ALA A 35 -20.44 7.66 18.19
C ALA A 35 -20.29 8.19 16.75
N LEU A 36 -19.06 8.50 16.33
CA LEU A 36 -18.77 8.97 14.98
C LEU A 36 -19.13 7.93 13.91
N LYS A 37 -18.86 6.64 14.14
CA LYS A 37 -19.26 5.53 13.25
C LYS A 37 -20.78 5.41 13.13
N LYS A 38 -21.53 5.66 14.21
CA LYS A 38 -22.99 5.69 14.19
C LYS A 38 -23.55 6.91 13.47
N GLU A 39 -22.89 8.06 13.59
CA GLU A 39 -23.30 9.31 12.94
C GLU A 39 -23.03 9.28 11.43
N TYR A 40 -21.88 8.74 11.00
CA TYR A 40 -21.45 8.73 9.60
C TYR A 40 -21.19 7.31 9.03
N PRO A 41 -22.14 6.35 9.13
CA PRO A 41 -21.89 4.96 8.73
C PRO A 41 -21.58 4.81 7.24
N LYS A 42 -22.19 5.67 6.40
CA LYS A 42 -21.96 5.68 4.96
C LYS A 42 -20.52 6.06 4.62
N TRP A 43 -19.92 7.01 5.33
CA TRP A 43 -18.55 7.46 5.06
C TRP A 43 -17.54 6.36 5.36
N PHE A 44 -17.68 5.67 6.50
CA PHE A 44 -16.85 4.51 6.82
C PHE A 44 -16.98 3.41 5.76
N ARG A 45 -18.21 3.08 5.34
CA ARG A 45 -18.44 2.08 4.28
C ARG A 45 -17.81 2.49 2.95
N THR A 46 -17.94 3.75 2.55
CA THR A 46 -17.33 4.26 1.30
C THR A 46 -15.80 4.16 1.35
N MET A 47 -15.18 4.50 2.48
CA MET A 47 -13.72 4.33 2.63
C MET A 47 -13.31 2.86 2.57
N ASP A 48 -14.08 1.96 3.19
CA ASP A 48 -13.78 0.52 3.15
C ASP A 48 -13.88 -0.01 1.70
N ILE A 49 -14.88 0.42 0.93
CA ILE A 49 -15.05 0.07 -0.49
C ILE A 49 -13.90 0.63 -1.33
N LEU A 50 -13.56 1.92 -1.17
CA LEU A 50 -12.48 2.56 -1.91
C LEU A 50 -11.14 1.86 -1.65
N LEU A 51 -10.85 1.48 -0.40
CA LEU A 51 -9.65 0.72 -0.09
C LEU A 51 -9.65 -0.67 -0.75
N ALA A 52 -10.79 -1.36 -0.76
CA ALA A 52 -10.91 -2.64 -1.45
C ALA A 52 -10.66 -2.48 -2.96
N CYS A 53 -11.21 -1.44 -3.60
CA CYS A 53 -10.95 -1.13 -5.00
C CYS A 53 -9.46 -0.83 -5.26
N VAL A 54 -8.83 -0.03 -4.40
CA VAL A 54 -7.38 0.25 -4.45
C VAL A 54 -6.56 -1.05 -4.43
N ILE A 55 -6.87 -1.95 -3.50
CA ILE A 55 -6.16 -3.23 -3.37
C ILE A 55 -6.36 -4.09 -4.64
N LEU A 56 -7.61 -4.21 -5.11
CA LEU A 56 -7.93 -5.00 -6.30
C LEU A 56 -7.26 -4.45 -7.56
N MET A 57 -7.27 -3.13 -7.77
CA MET A 57 -6.60 -2.50 -8.91
C MET A 57 -5.09 -2.73 -8.87
N ASN A 58 -4.46 -2.70 -7.69
CA ASN A 58 -3.03 -2.94 -7.57
C ASN A 58 -2.65 -4.40 -7.75
N PHE A 59 -3.43 -5.35 -7.22
CA PHE A 59 -3.23 -6.75 -7.57
C PHE A 59 -3.41 -6.97 -9.08
N GLY A 60 -4.46 -6.40 -9.67
CA GLY A 60 -4.66 -6.42 -11.12
C GLY A 60 -3.44 -5.88 -11.87
N ALA A 61 -2.89 -4.73 -11.46
CA ALA A 61 -1.70 -4.14 -12.06
C ALA A 61 -0.45 -5.03 -11.90
N VAL A 62 -0.19 -5.56 -10.70
CA VAL A 62 0.96 -6.44 -10.41
C VAL A 62 0.83 -7.77 -11.16
N PHE A 63 -0.37 -8.33 -11.27
CA PHE A 63 -0.59 -9.51 -12.10
C PHE A 63 -0.36 -9.16 -13.57
N MET A 64 -1.00 -8.12 -14.11
CA MET A 64 -0.80 -7.73 -15.50
C MET A 64 0.66 -7.40 -15.81
N THR A 65 1.37 -6.65 -14.98
CA THR A 65 2.76 -6.24 -15.27
C THR A 65 3.80 -7.35 -15.10
N ASN A 66 3.54 -8.37 -14.26
CA ASN A 66 4.45 -9.50 -14.08
C ASN A 66 4.05 -10.74 -14.91
N PHE A 67 2.80 -10.81 -15.38
CA PHE A 67 2.30 -11.83 -16.31
C PHE A 67 2.18 -11.32 -17.75
N VAL A 68 2.56 -10.07 -18.03
CA VAL A 68 2.65 -9.56 -19.40
C VAL A 68 4.11 -9.32 -19.67
N VAL A 69 4.72 -10.33 -20.27
CA VAL A 69 5.90 -10.23 -21.12
C VAL A 69 7.08 -9.44 -20.56
N GLU A 70 8.12 -10.15 -20.17
CA GLU A 70 9.44 -9.56 -19.94
C GLU A 70 9.95 -9.05 -21.30
N ARG A 71 9.76 -7.75 -21.57
CA ARG A 71 10.37 -7.07 -22.72
C ARG A 71 11.86 -6.96 -22.41
N ASP A 72 12.58 -7.99 -22.80
CA ASP A 72 14.01 -8.15 -22.59
C ASP A 72 14.76 -6.91 -23.12
N ALA A 73 15.15 -6.00 -22.23
CA ALA A 73 15.88 -4.78 -22.58
C ALA A 73 17.30 -5.08 -23.08
N ASP A 74 17.79 -6.29 -22.80
CA ASP A 74 19.09 -6.78 -23.25
C ASP A 74 19.10 -7.20 -24.73
N ILE A 75 17.94 -7.43 -25.35
CA ILE A 75 17.85 -7.67 -26.81
C ILE A 75 18.00 -6.37 -27.61
N ILE A 76 17.64 -5.22 -27.03
CA ILE A 76 17.71 -3.92 -27.71
C ILE A 76 19.17 -3.41 -27.78
N ARG A 77 20.02 -3.75 -26.80
CA ARG A 77 21.41 -3.27 -26.78
C ARG A 77 22.35 -4.02 -27.72
N GLN A 78 22.02 -5.24 -28.14
CA GLN A 78 22.92 -6.06 -28.96
C GLN A 78 22.67 -6.01 -30.47
N THR A 79 21.54 -5.46 -30.94
CA THR A 79 21.14 -5.65 -32.34
C THR A 79 21.11 -4.32 -33.10
N LYS A 80 22.19 -4.04 -33.85
CA LYS A 80 22.29 -2.96 -34.84
C LYS A 80 21.62 -3.32 -36.19
N ASP A 81 20.56 -4.12 -36.17
CA ASP A 81 19.92 -4.63 -37.41
C ASP A 81 18.40 -4.33 -37.41
N PRO A 82 17.81 -3.79 -38.50
CA PRO A 82 16.44 -3.25 -38.48
C PRO A 82 15.33 -4.31 -38.62
N GLU A 83 15.68 -5.57 -38.90
CA GLU A 83 14.72 -6.66 -39.10
C GLU A 83 14.81 -7.70 -37.99
N TYR A 84 14.25 -7.45 -36.81
CA TYR A 84 13.99 -8.53 -35.85
C TYR A 84 12.61 -8.45 -35.24
N LYS A 85 11.87 -9.56 -35.40
CA LYS A 85 10.66 -9.90 -34.66
C LYS A 85 10.98 -9.82 -33.17
N VAL A 86 10.23 -8.98 -32.46
CA VAL A 86 10.26 -8.91 -31.00
C VAL A 86 9.87 -10.29 -30.46
N ILE A 87 10.84 -11.06 -29.97
CA ILE A 87 10.57 -12.32 -29.26
C ILE A 87 10.10 -11.93 -27.87
N LEU A 88 8.77 -11.89 -27.68
CA LEU A 88 8.13 -11.67 -26.40
C LEU A 88 8.33 -12.95 -25.57
N LYS A 89 9.01 -12.85 -24.43
CA LYS A 89 9.17 -13.96 -23.48
C LYS A 89 8.15 -13.83 -22.37
N GLU A 90 7.44 -14.91 -22.07
CA GLU A 90 6.34 -14.95 -21.12
C GLU A 90 6.79 -15.68 -19.84
N VAL A 91 6.49 -15.10 -18.67
CA VAL A 91 6.97 -15.64 -17.38
C VAL A 91 6.05 -16.76 -16.88
N ASN A 92 4.78 -16.74 -17.32
CA ASN A 92 3.82 -17.79 -17.02
C ASN A 92 3.93 -18.97 -18.01
N PRO A 93 4.33 -20.17 -17.57
CA PRO A 93 4.47 -21.34 -18.45
C PRO A 93 3.19 -21.71 -19.19
N ILE A 94 2.02 -21.55 -18.54
CA ILE A 94 0.73 -21.94 -19.11
C ILE A 94 0.32 -20.95 -20.22
N GLN A 95 0.56 -19.66 -20.04
CA GLN A 95 0.29 -18.66 -21.09
C GLN A 95 1.34 -18.69 -22.20
N ALA A 96 2.60 -18.96 -21.87
CA ALA A 96 3.66 -19.17 -22.86
C ALA A 96 3.29 -20.30 -23.83
N GLU A 97 2.78 -21.41 -23.29
CA GLU A 97 2.30 -22.55 -24.08
C GLU A 97 1.04 -22.23 -24.90
N MET A 98 0.05 -21.55 -24.31
CA MET A 98 -1.19 -21.19 -25.02
C MET A 98 -0.99 -20.14 -26.13
N HIS A 99 -0.02 -19.24 -25.98
CA HIS A 99 0.23 -18.13 -26.92
C HIS A 99 1.49 -18.32 -27.79
N GLY A 100 2.24 -19.41 -27.58
CA GLY A 100 3.46 -19.72 -28.35
C GLY A 100 4.64 -18.79 -28.05
N TYR A 101 4.72 -18.25 -26.83
CA TYR A 101 5.84 -17.42 -26.39
C TYR A 101 6.98 -18.26 -25.80
N GLU A 102 8.20 -17.75 -25.85
CA GLU A 102 9.34 -18.38 -25.16
C GLU A 102 9.22 -18.16 -23.65
N GLN A 103 9.40 -19.21 -22.85
CA GLN A 103 9.30 -19.08 -21.40
C GLN A 103 10.53 -18.36 -20.83
N ALA A 104 10.32 -17.32 -20.02
CA ALA A 104 11.40 -16.62 -19.35
C ALA A 104 12.07 -17.50 -18.28
N PRO A 105 13.42 -17.55 -18.19
CA PRO A 105 14.13 -18.44 -17.26
C PRO A 105 14.05 -18.02 -15.78
N ASN A 106 13.60 -16.79 -15.48
CA ASN A 106 13.76 -16.16 -14.16
C ASN A 106 12.45 -16.02 -13.35
N GLY A 107 11.61 -17.06 -13.29
CA GLY A 107 10.37 -17.02 -12.48
C GLY A 107 10.55 -16.76 -10.97
N SER A 108 11.76 -16.93 -10.43
CA SER A 108 12.06 -16.70 -9.00
C SER A 108 12.11 -15.23 -8.61
N SER A 109 12.54 -14.33 -9.50
CA SER A 109 12.55 -12.87 -9.24
C SER A 109 11.14 -12.31 -9.14
N MET A 110 10.20 -12.87 -9.90
CA MET A 110 8.78 -12.50 -9.91
C MET A 110 8.08 -12.85 -8.60
N MET A 111 8.33 -14.04 -8.04
CA MET A 111 7.75 -14.45 -6.75
C MET A 111 8.27 -13.58 -5.60
N LEU A 112 9.53 -13.13 -5.66
CA LEU A 112 10.08 -12.18 -4.71
C LEU A 112 9.41 -10.80 -4.84
N ALA A 113 9.23 -10.30 -6.06
CA ALA A 113 8.55 -9.03 -6.31
C ALA A 113 7.08 -9.05 -5.83
N LEU A 114 6.36 -10.14 -6.11
CA LEU A 114 5.01 -10.39 -5.60
C LEU A 114 4.99 -10.42 -4.06
N GLY A 115 5.96 -11.10 -3.44
CA GLY A 115 6.09 -11.15 -1.98
C GLY A 115 6.35 -9.78 -1.36
N ILE A 116 7.25 -8.98 -1.94
CA ILE A 116 7.53 -7.61 -1.48
C ILE A 116 6.29 -6.73 -1.62
N ALA A 117 5.63 -6.77 -2.78
CA ALA A 117 4.41 -6.02 -3.02
C ALA A 117 3.32 -6.40 -1.99
N ALA A 118 3.03 -7.69 -1.83
CA ALA A 118 2.05 -8.17 -0.85
C ALA A 118 2.37 -7.72 0.59
N SER A 119 3.65 -7.72 0.97
CA SER A 119 4.11 -7.26 2.29
C SER A 119 3.88 -5.76 2.50
N MET A 120 4.22 -4.94 1.50
CA MET A 120 3.96 -3.49 1.54
C MET A 120 2.45 -3.20 1.62
N TRP A 121 1.62 -3.96 0.90
CA TRP A 121 0.17 -3.83 0.97
C TRP A 121 -0.40 -4.21 2.32
N LEU A 122 0.11 -5.26 2.96
CA LEU A 122 -0.28 -5.62 4.34
C LEU A 122 0.04 -4.48 5.31
N LEU A 123 1.17 -3.81 5.16
CA LEU A 123 1.52 -2.63 5.98
C LEU A 123 0.55 -1.46 5.74
N ILE A 124 0.20 -1.17 4.49
CA ILE A 124 -0.78 -0.12 4.15
C ILE A 124 -2.15 -0.44 4.75
N LEU A 125 -2.62 -1.69 4.58
CA LEU A 125 -3.90 -2.15 5.12
C LEU A 125 -3.91 -2.06 6.65
N PHE A 126 -2.84 -2.51 7.31
CA PHE A 126 -2.70 -2.40 8.76
C PHE A 126 -2.72 -0.95 9.22
N GLY A 127 -1.96 -0.08 8.55
CA GLY A 127 -1.93 1.37 8.83
C GLY A 127 -3.31 2.02 8.67
N TYR A 128 -4.06 1.64 7.64
CA TYR A 128 -5.44 2.09 7.44
C TYR A 128 -6.37 1.64 8.55
N VAL A 129 -6.41 0.33 8.86
CA VAL A 129 -7.27 -0.22 9.92
C VAL A 129 -6.94 0.43 11.26
N TRP A 130 -5.65 0.57 11.56
CA TRP A 130 -5.20 1.25 12.76
C TRP A 130 -5.67 2.70 12.82
N LYS A 131 -5.47 3.49 11.75
CA LYS A 131 -5.92 4.89 11.72
C LYS A 131 -7.44 5.00 11.82
N ARG A 132 -8.19 4.17 11.10
CA ARG A 132 -9.66 4.14 11.11
C ARG A 132 -10.23 3.91 12.51
N GLU A 133 -9.59 3.07 13.32
CA GLU A 133 -10.00 2.85 14.72
C GLU A 133 -9.67 4.02 15.66
N HIS A 134 -8.81 4.96 15.25
CA HIS A 134 -8.40 6.11 16.05
C HIS A 134 -8.97 7.45 15.56
N VAL A 135 -9.76 7.47 14.47
CA VAL A 135 -10.47 8.68 14.05
C VAL A 135 -11.63 8.95 15.01
N ILE A 136 -11.51 10.04 15.78
CA ILE A 136 -12.51 10.46 16.77
C ILE A 136 -13.23 11.77 16.40
N THR A 137 -12.75 12.47 15.37
CA THR A 137 -13.33 13.74 14.91
C THR A 137 -13.78 13.69 13.46
N LYS A 138 -14.78 14.51 13.11
CA LYS A 138 -15.23 14.70 11.73
C LYS A 138 -14.13 15.21 10.81
N GLN A 139 -13.27 16.11 11.29
CA GLN A 139 -12.12 16.60 10.51
C GLN A 139 -11.15 15.46 10.16
N GLY A 140 -10.85 14.57 11.12
CA GLY A 140 -10.02 13.39 10.86
C GLY A 140 -10.64 12.45 9.82
N LEU A 141 -11.97 12.29 9.84
CA LEU A 141 -12.70 11.52 8.85
C LEU A 141 -12.59 12.13 7.44
N ILE A 142 -12.74 13.46 7.32
CA ILE A 142 -12.61 14.17 6.04
C ILE A 142 -11.19 14.03 5.49
N ILE A 143 -10.16 14.25 6.32
CA ILE A 143 -8.76 14.12 5.91
C ILE A 143 -8.48 12.70 5.40
N MET A 144 -8.94 11.68 6.13
CA MET A 144 -8.73 10.29 5.74
C MET A 144 -9.43 9.96 4.41
N MET A 145 -10.66 10.43 4.22
CA MET A 145 -11.39 10.27 2.96
C MET A 145 -10.68 10.95 1.80
N THR A 146 -10.24 12.20 1.98
CA THR A 146 -9.52 12.96 0.94
C THR A 146 -8.23 12.26 0.54
N LEU A 147 -7.44 11.76 1.50
CA LEU A 147 -6.22 11.01 1.23
C LEU A 147 -6.51 9.74 0.43
N LEU A 148 -7.57 9.01 0.78
CA LEU A 148 -7.95 7.78 0.11
C LEU A 148 -8.42 8.03 -1.34
N ILE A 149 -9.20 9.10 -1.56
CA ILE A 149 -9.62 9.54 -2.89
C ILE A 149 -8.41 9.96 -3.72
N PHE A 150 -7.50 10.75 -3.16
CA PHE A 150 -6.27 11.15 -3.84
C PHE A 150 -5.44 9.94 -4.26
N TYR A 151 -5.31 8.97 -3.35
CA TYR A 151 -4.57 7.75 -3.62
C TYR A 151 -5.24 6.92 -4.72
N PHE A 152 -6.55 6.74 -4.66
CA PHE A 152 -7.32 6.05 -5.69
C PHE A 152 -7.19 6.74 -7.06
N SER A 153 -7.29 8.08 -7.12
CA SER A 153 -7.13 8.85 -8.35
C SER A 153 -5.73 8.73 -8.93
N PHE A 154 -4.69 8.74 -8.09
CA PHE A 154 -3.31 8.57 -8.54
C PHE A 154 -3.06 7.18 -9.13
N LEU A 155 -3.60 6.14 -8.48
CA LEU A 155 -3.55 4.76 -8.99
C LEU A 155 -4.35 4.59 -10.28
N GLY A 156 -5.53 5.20 -10.36
CA GLY A 156 -6.33 5.21 -11.59
C GLY A 156 -5.57 5.89 -12.73
N TRP A 157 -4.93 7.02 -12.46
CA TRP A 157 -4.11 7.72 -13.45
C TRP A 157 -2.94 6.85 -13.92
N ASP A 158 -2.25 6.17 -13.00
CA ASP A 158 -1.19 5.22 -13.33
C ASP A 158 -1.69 4.11 -14.28
N PHE A 159 -2.85 3.54 -13.98
CA PHE A 159 -3.47 2.48 -14.76
C PHE A 159 -3.88 2.90 -16.18
N PHE A 160 -4.24 4.17 -16.40
CA PHE A 160 -4.68 4.68 -17.71
C PHE A 160 -3.57 5.38 -18.51
N SER A 161 -2.50 5.83 -17.87
CA SER A 161 -1.49 6.68 -18.52
C SER A 161 -0.07 6.11 -18.49
N ASP A 162 0.13 4.86 -18.05
CA ASP A 162 1.46 4.25 -17.85
C ASP A 162 2.39 5.14 -17.00
N LEU A 163 1.84 5.89 -16.03
CA LEU A 163 2.60 6.88 -15.26
C LEU A 163 3.74 6.23 -14.46
N GLY A 164 3.52 5.02 -13.94
CA GLY A 164 4.45 4.21 -13.17
C GLY A 164 5.59 3.69 -14.03
N PHE A 165 5.32 3.39 -15.30
CA PHE A 165 6.38 3.19 -16.29
C PHE A 165 7.20 4.47 -16.48
N PHE A 166 6.55 5.63 -16.55
CA PHE A 166 7.24 6.92 -16.72
C PHE A 166 8.06 7.33 -15.48
N ILE A 167 7.53 7.15 -14.27
CA ILE A 167 8.22 7.41 -13.00
C ILE A 167 9.37 6.43 -12.83
N GLY A 168 9.14 5.13 -13.10
CA GLY A 168 10.19 4.12 -13.09
C GLY A 168 11.30 4.45 -14.09
N LYS A 169 10.92 4.87 -15.31
CA LYS A 169 11.87 5.32 -16.33
C LYS A 169 12.66 6.53 -15.86
N VAL A 170 12.06 7.56 -15.25
CA VAL A 170 12.76 8.75 -14.75
C VAL A 170 13.68 8.42 -13.56
N ALA A 171 13.22 7.58 -12.63
CA ALA A 171 14.00 7.17 -11.46
C ALA A 171 15.23 6.34 -11.84
N TYR A 172 15.12 5.50 -12.88
CA TYR A 172 16.22 4.67 -13.38
C TYR A 172 17.03 5.31 -14.52
N SER A 173 16.50 6.29 -15.25
CA SER A 173 17.25 7.05 -16.28
C SER A 173 18.19 8.10 -15.71
N GLY A 174 18.22 8.24 -14.38
CA GLY A 174 19.23 9.02 -13.66
C GLY A 174 20.53 8.25 -13.38
N PHE A 175 20.65 7.00 -13.84
CA PHE A 175 21.84 6.14 -13.78
C PHE A 175 22.24 5.63 -15.16
#